data_AF-A5L1S1-F1
#
_entry.id   AF-A5L1S1-F1
#
_cell.length_a   1.000
_cell.length_b   1.000
_cell.length_c   1.000
_cell.angle_alpha   90.00
_cell.angle_beta   90.00
_cell.angle_gamma   90.00
#
_symmetry.space_group_name_H-M   'P 1'
#
loop_
_entity.id
_entity.type
_entity.pdbx_description
1 polymer ?
#
loop_
_entity_poly.entity_id
_entity_poly.type
_entity_poly.pdbx_seq_one_letter_code
_entity_poly.pdbx_strand_id
1 'polypeptide(L)'
;MVIFNKTKRSGVKKPFRLEEIWRIRTRLEIENSLMQLAVLNLAIDSKLRASDLLSLRVCDVSSQDKIFSRVKHIQRKTDIEVQFEITTRTQQSLMKWILISSLNASDYLFPSQR
;
A
#
# COMPACT_ATOMS: atom_id res chain seq x y z
N MET A 1 -6.94 -8.32 26.50
CA MET A 1 -7.66 -9.51 25.97
C MET A 1 -8.56 -9.04 24.83
N VAL A 2 -8.09 -9.07 23.58
CA VAL A 2 -8.90 -8.65 22.42
C VAL A 2 -9.77 -9.83 22.03
N ILE A 3 -11.08 -9.70 22.25
CA ILE A 3 -12.07 -10.72 21.89
C ILE A 3 -12.25 -10.67 20.36
N PHE A 4 -11.66 -11.63 19.66
CA PHE A 4 -11.85 -11.79 18.22
C PHE A 4 -13.20 -12.45 17.95
N ASN A 5 -14.24 -11.67 17.72
CA ASN A 5 -15.57 -12.19 17.37
C ASN A 5 -15.56 -12.79 15.95
N LYS A 6 -15.21 -14.09 15.88
CA LYS A 6 -15.08 -14.88 14.64
C LYS A 6 -16.42 -15.36 14.05
N THR A 7 -17.56 -14.86 14.55
CA THR A 7 -18.89 -15.43 14.25
C THR A 7 -19.87 -14.50 13.55
N LYS A 8 -19.57 -13.20 13.41
CA LYS A 8 -20.48 -12.27 12.71
C LYS A 8 -19.92 -11.94 11.34
N ARG A 9 -20.51 -12.51 10.28
CA ARG A 9 -20.35 -11.99 8.92
C ARG A 9 -20.77 -10.53 8.97
N SER A 10 -19.81 -9.61 9.05
CA SER A 10 -20.12 -8.19 8.96
C SER A 10 -20.75 -7.99 7.59
N GLY A 11 -21.97 -7.45 7.55
CA GLY A 11 -22.58 -7.00 6.32
C GLY A 11 -21.70 -5.97 5.61
N VAL A 12 -22.19 -5.42 4.50
CA VAL A 12 -21.46 -4.42 3.73
C VAL A 12 -20.99 -3.28 4.65
N LYS A 13 -19.67 -3.12 4.77
CA LYS A 13 -19.07 -2.01 5.54
C LYS A 13 -19.17 -0.74 4.71
N LYS A 14 -19.48 0.39 5.36
CA LYS A 14 -19.47 1.70 4.70
C LYS A 14 -18.05 2.03 4.24
N PRO A 15 -17.86 2.58 3.04
CA PRO A 15 -16.55 3.08 2.61
C PRO A 15 -16.14 4.26 3.49
N PHE A 16 -14.83 4.52 3.57
CA PHE A 16 -14.31 5.67 4.28
C PHE A 16 -14.72 6.98 3.59
N ARG A 17 -15.03 8.00 4.39
CA ARG A 17 -15.16 9.38 3.93
C ARG A 17 -13.79 9.97 3.67
N LEU A 18 -13.71 10.97 2.79
CA LEU A 18 -12.46 11.69 2.52
C LEU A 18 -11.85 12.24 3.81
N GLU A 19 -12.64 12.87 4.67
CA GLU A 19 -12.20 13.40 5.98
C GLU A 19 -11.56 12.32 6.88
N GLU A 20 -12.08 11.10 6.85
CA GLU A 20 -11.55 9.98 7.63
C GLU A 20 -10.20 9.53 7.08
N ILE A 21 -10.06 9.45 5.75
CA ILE A 21 -8.80 9.14 5.08
C ILE A 21 -7.74 10.19 5.42
N TRP A 22 -8.10 11.47 5.36
CA TRP A 22 -7.22 12.58 5.73
C TRP A 22 -6.78 12.47 7.19
N ARG A 23 -7.72 12.21 8.11
CA ARG A 23 -7.42 12.04 9.54
C ARG A 23 -6.44 10.88 9.79
N ILE A 24 -6.67 9.73 9.15
CA ILE A 24 -5.77 8.57 9.25
C ILE A 24 -4.37 8.95 8.73
N ARG A 25 -4.31 9.58 7.55
CA ARG A 25 -3.04 10.00 6.94
C ARG A 25 -2.26 10.95 7.84
N THR A 26 -2.90 12.02 8.33
CA THR A 26 -2.28 12.99 9.23
C THR A 26 -1.77 12.32 10.50
N ARG A 27 -2.51 11.37 11.06
CA ARG A 27 -2.06 10.62 12.23
C ARG A 27 -0.80 9.80 11.94
N LEU A 28 -0.73 9.10 10.82
CA LEU A 28 0.46 8.34 10.41
C LEU A 28 1.68 9.23 10.15
N GLU A 29 1.45 10.43 9.62
CA GLU A 29 2.50 11.45 9.43
C GLU A 29 3.05 11.95 10.79
N ILE A 30 2.17 12.25 11.75
CA ILE A 30 2.56 12.66 13.12
C ILE A 30 3.32 11.55 13.86
N GLU A 31 2.86 10.30 13.73
CA GLU A 31 3.50 9.13 14.33
C GLU A 31 4.80 8.72 13.58
N ASN A 32 5.16 9.41 12.49
CA ASN A 32 6.29 9.12 11.61
C ASN A 32 6.32 7.66 11.11
N SER A 33 5.14 7.06 10.94
CA SER A 33 4.97 5.67 10.51
C SER A 33 5.01 5.57 8.98
N LEU A 34 6.21 5.71 8.42
CA LEU A 34 6.42 5.82 6.97
C LEU A 34 5.94 4.60 6.17
N MET A 35 6.19 3.39 6.67
CA MET A 35 5.73 2.16 6.02
C MET A 35 4.20 2.16 5.91
N GLN A 36 3.50 2.44 7.00
CA GLN A 36 2.04 2.41 7.03
C GLN A 36 1.44 3.53 6.18
N LEU A 37 2.07 4.70 6.17
CA LEU A 37 1.70 5.81 5.30
C LEU A 37 1.82 5.43 3.81
N ALA A 38 2.94 4.80 3.43
CA ALA A 38 3.18 4.34 2.07
C ALA A 38 2.19 3.23 1.65
N VAL A 39 1.93 2.26 2.53
CA VAL A 39 0.92 1.21 2.32
C VAL A 39 -0.47 1.82 2.13
N LEU A 40 -0.88 2.75 2.99
CA LEU A 40 -2.20 3.39 2.91
C LEU A 40 -2.36 4.13 1.59
N ASN A 41 -1.37 4.95 1.22
CA ASN A 41 -1.40 5.73 -0.02
C ASN A 41 -1.46 4.81 -1.25
N LEU A 42 -0.62 3.77 -1.31
CA LEU A 42 -0.62 2.83 -2.43
C LEU A 42 -1.89 1.97 -2.48
N ALA A 43 -2.46 1.59 -1.34
CA ALA A 43 -3.71 0.83 -1.29
C ALA A 43 -4.89 1.64 -1.84
N ILE A 44 -4.95 2.94 -1.56
CA ILE A 44 -5.99 3.84 -2.07
C ILE A 44 -5.86 4.00 -3.59
N ASP A 45 -4.64 4.22 -4.08
CA ASP A 45 -4.35 4.44 -5.50
C ASP A 45 -4.58 3.16 -6.33
N SER A 46 -4.07 2.02 -5.86
CA SER A 46 -4.09 0.76 -6.59
C SER A 46 -5.39 -0.03 -6.43
N LYS A 47 -6.08 0.12 -5.30
CA LYS A 47 -7.27 -0.66 -4.89
C LYS A 47 -7.06 -2.18 -4.97
N LEU A 48 -5.81 -2.62 -4.87
CA LEU A 48 -5.45 -4.03 -4.88
C LEU A 48 -5.95 -4.73 -3.61
N ARG A 49 -6.17 -6.04 -3.73
CA ARG A 49 -6.42 -6.88 -2.54
C ARG A 49 -5.15 -6.91 -1.71
N ALA A 50 -5.30 -7.07 -0.38
CA ALA A 50 -4.14 -7.12 0.51
C ALA A 50 -3.12 -8.19 0.09
N SER A 51 -3.57 -9.35 -0.40
CA SER A 51 -2.67 -10.40 -0.91
C SER A 51 -1.86 -9.98 -2.13
N ASP A 52 -2.44 -9.17 -3.02
CA ASP A 52 -1.77 -8.65 -4.21
C ASP A 52 -0.82 -7.50 -3.83
N LEU A 53 -1.30 -6.56 -3.02
CA LEU A 53 -0.53 -5.40 -2.54
C LEU A 53 0.73 -5.81 -1.77
N LEU A 54 0.62 -6.78 -0.86
CA LEU A 54 1.75 -7.24 -0.05
C LEU A 54 2.72 -8.13 -0.83
N SER A 55 2.34 -8.58 -2.04
CA SER A 55 3.20 -9.37 -2.91
C SER A 55 4.06 -8.54 -3.87
N LEU A 56 3.77 -7.23 -3.97
CA LEU A 56 4.54 -6.30 -4.79
C LEU A 56 5.99 -6.22 -4.33
N ARG A 57 6.90 -6.13 -5.30
CA ARG A 57 8.32 -5.87 -5.11
C ARG A 57 8.68 -4.45 -5.52
N VAL A 58 9.87 -4.02 -5.13
CA VAL A 58 10.40 -2.70 -5.50
C VAL A 58 10.51 -2.55 -7.03
N CYS A 59 10.93 -3.60 -7.75
CA CYS A 59 11.02 -3.60 -9.21
C CYS A 59 9.67 -3.43 -9.93
N ASP A 60 8.57 -3.79 -9.28
CA ASP A 60 7.23 -3.70 -9.88
C ASP A 60 6.74 -2.25 -9.92
N VAL A 61 7.22 -1.41 -8.99
CA VAL A 61 6.76 -0.03 -8.80
C VAL A 61 7.82 1.02 -9.11
N SER A 62 9.08 0.64 -9.29
CA SER A 62 10.19 1.57 -9.48
C SER A 62 11.33 1.03 -10.33
N SER A 63 12.07 1.94 -10.96
CA SER A 63 13.31 1.65 -11.66
C SER A 63 14.23 2.87 -11.63
N GLN A 64 15.54 2.66 -11.48
CA GLN A 64 16.57 3.72 -11.45
C GLN A 64 16.20 4.90 -10.53
N ASP A 65 15.83 4.58 -9.28
CA ASP A 65 15.44 5.54 -8.25
C ASP A 65 14.20 6.39 -8.55
N LYS A 66 13.40 6.00 -9.55
CA LYS A 66 12.13 6.66 -9.89
C LYS A 66 10.97 5.70 -9.70
N ILE A 67 9.94 6.19 -9.02
CA ILE A 67 8.65 5.48 -8.91
C ILE A 67 7.87 5.70 -10.21
N PHE A 68 7.30 4.65 -10.77
CA PHE A 68 6.45 4.77 -11.96
C PHE A 68 5.20 5.58 -11.66
N SER A 69 4.71 6.34 -12.64
CA SER A 69 3.39 6.99 -12.56
C SER A 69 2.24 5.99 -12.74
N ARG A 70 2.52 4.84 -13.35
CA ARG A 70 1.53 3.80 -13.64
C ARG A 70 2.18 2.42 -13.58
N VAL A 71 1.51 1.48 -12.92
CA VAL A 71 1.99 0.11 -12.69
C VAL A 71 0.98 -0.89 -13.23
N LYS A 72 1.48 -1.96 -13.83
CA LYS A 72 0.69 -3.12 -14.24
C LYS A 72 0.89 -4.24 -13.23
N HIS A 73 -0.18 -4.95 -12.89
CA HIS A 73 -0.15 -6.05 -11.93
C HIS A 73 -1.13 -7.14 -12.34
N ILE A 74 -0.72 -8.41 -12.27
CA ILE A 74 -1.62 -9.55 -12.50
C ILE A 74 -2.25 -9.93 -11.16
N GLN A 75 -3.57 -9.81 -11.05
CA GLN A 75 -4.27 -10.13 -9.80
C GLN A 75 -4.28 -11.64 -9.55
N ARG A 76 -3.75 -12.07 -8.41
CA ARG A 76 -3.60 -13.48 -8.06
C ARG A 76 -4.91 -14.28 -8.05
N LYS A 77 -6.03 -13.64 -7.69
CA LYS A 77 -7.33 -14.32 -7.60
C LYS A 77 -7.95 -14.61 -8.96
N THR A 78 -7.79 -13.69 -9.91
CA THR A 78 -8.53 -13.71 -11.18
C THR A 78 -7.63 -13.95 -12.38
N ASP A 79 -6.31 -13.87 -12.20
CA ASP A 79 -5.30 -13.96 -13.26
C ASP A 79 -5.50 -12.93 -14.39
N ILE A 80 -6.01 -11.74 -14.01
CA ILE A 80 -6.27 -10.64 -14.92
C ILE A 80 -5.24 -9.54 -14.68
N GLU A 81 -4.62 -9.05 -15.76
CA GLU A 81 -3.78 -7.87 -15.73
C GLU A 81 -4.64 -6.63 -15.45
N VAL A 82 -4.28 -5.89 -14.41
CA VAL A 82 -4.85 -4.58 -14.10
C VAL A 82 -3.75 -3.52 -14.12
N GLN A 83 -4.15 -2.30 -14.43
CA GLN A 83 -3.25 -1.15 -14.44
C GLN A 83 -3.79 -0.07 -13.49
N PHE A 84 -2.92 0.51 -12.67
CA PHE A 84 -3.28 1.58 -11.75
C PHE A 84 -2.24 2.70 -11.77
N GLU A 85 -2.70 3.91 -11.46
CA GLU A 85 -1.85 5.10 -11.35
C GLU A 85 -1.32 5.24 -9.93
N ILE A 86 -0.10 5.76 -9.80
CA ILE A 86 0.51 6.13 -8.53
C ILE A 86 0.57 7.65 -8.49
N THR A 87 -0.17 8.25 -7.55
CA THR A 87 -0.18 9.71 -7.39
C THR A 87 1.16 10.22 -6.90
N THR A 88 1.49 11.49 -7.18
CA THR A 88 2.76 12.11 -6.74
C THR A 88 2.97 12.00 -5.23
N ARG A 89 1.90 12.10 -4.42
CA ARG A 89 1.97 11.91 -2.96
C ARG A 89 2.42 10.49 -2.62
N THR A 90 1.85 9.48 -3.27
CA THR A 90 2.23 8.08 -3.07
C THR A 90 3.67 7.84 -3.50
N GLN A 91 4.09 8.39 -4.66
CA GLN A 91 5.48 8.32 -5.14
C GLN A 91 6.48 8.87 -4.11
N GLN A 92 6.20 10.04 -3.53
CA GLN A 92 7.04 10.63 -2.49
C GLN A 92 7.14 9.72 -1.25
N SER A 93 6.01 9.19 -0.78
CA SER A 93 6.01 8.29 0.39
C SER A 93 6.73 6.97 0.12
N LEU A 94 6.59 6.39 -1.08
CA LEU A 94 7.26 5.16 -1.49
C LEU A 94 8.76 5.36 -1.64
N MET A 95 9.20 6.43 -2.31
CA MET A 95 10.60 6.75 -2.48
C MET A 95 11.30 6.93 -1.13
N LYS A 96 10.68 7.68 -0.21
CA LYS A 96 11.19 7.87 1.15
C LYS A 96 11.28 6.56 1.92
N TRP A 97 10.27 5.69 1.79
CA TRP A 97 10.26 4.37 2.43
C TRP A 97 11.35 3.43 1.90
N ILE A 98 11.49 3.31 0.58
CA ILE A 98 12.49 2.47 -0.08
C ILE A 98 13.90 2.91 0.32
N LEU A 99 14.16 4.23 0.31
CA LEU A 99 15.46 4.79 0.69
C LEU A 99 15.82 4.50 2.15
N ILE A 100 14.90 4.79 3.09
CA ILE A 100 15.17 4.60 4.54
C ILE A 100 15.32 3.13 4.89
N SER A 101 14.56 2.26 4.22
CA SER A 101 14.60 0.82 4.46
C SER A 101 15.70 0.10 3.68
N SER A 102 16.43 0.81 2.82
CA SER A 102 17.50 0.26 1.97
C SER A 102 17.06 -0.97 1.16
N LEU A 103 15.85 -0.91 0.58
CA LEU A 103 15.29 -2.04 -0.18
C LEU A 103 15.91 -2.13 -1.57
N ASN A 104 16.23 -3.34 -1.99
CA ASN A 104 16.69 -3.65 -3.34
C ASN A 104 15.50 -3.94 -4.27
N ALA A 105 15.76 -3.93 -5.58
CA ALA A 105 14.74 -4.19 -6.61
C ALA A 105 14.00 -5.53 -6.42
N SER A 106 14.68 -6.57 -5.95
CA SER A 106 14.11 -7.91 -5.72
C SER A 106 13.31 -8.04 -4.44
N ASP A 107 13.44 -7.07 -3.52
CA ASP A 107 12.83 -7.15 -2.20
C ASP A 107 11.34 -6.85 -2.28
N TYR A 108 10.57 -7.42 -1.35
CA TYR A 108 9.19 -7.03 -1.17
C TYR A 108 9.10 -5.55 -0.82
N LEU A 109 8.13 -4.86 -1.40
CA LEU A 109 7.92 -3.44 -1.15
C LEU A 109 7.60 -3.15 0.31
N PHE A 110 6.92 -4.09 0.98
CA PHE A 110 6.58 -4.01 2.40
C PHE A 110 6.98 -5.30 3.12
N PRO A 111 8.25 -5.45 3.53
CA PRO A 111 8.71 -6.60 4.29
C PRO A 111 8.10 -6.62 5.70
N SER A 112 7.93 -7.82 6.25
CA SER A 112 7.49 -7.97 7.64
C SER A 112 8.61 -7.55 8.58
N GLN A 113 8.27 -6.77 9.61
CA GLN A 113 9.12 -6.55 10.77
C GLN A 113 9.06 -7.82 11.63
N ARG A 114 9.99 -8.76 11.43
CA ARG A 114 10.17 -9.93 12.31
C ARG A 114 11.49 -9.84 13.04
#